data_AF-A0A4Y2AAY2-F1
#
_entry.id   AF-A0A4Y2AAY2-F1
#
_cell.length_a   1.000
_cell.length_b   1.000
_cell.length_c   1.000
_cell.angle_alpha   90.00
_cell.angle_beta   90.00
_cell.angle_gamma   90.00
#
_symmetry.space_group_name_H-M   'P 1'
#
loop_
_entity.id
_entity.type
_entity.pdbx_description
1 polymer ?
#
loop_
_entity_poly.entity_id
_entity_poly.type
_entity_poly.pdbx_seq_one_letter_code
_entity_poly.pdbx_strand_id
1 'polypeptide(L)' 'SCFLESHLSMSNVCEALLLADLHQDEDLKSACRDFVLQQDAAEMFSSEEWKTFTVSNPVLSAEMLQKYFLMKK' A
#
# COMPACT_ATOMS: atom_id res chain seq x y z
N SER A 1 14.74 5.20 1.93
CA SER A 1 14.42 5.59 3.32
C SER A 1 14.31 4.36 4.23
N CYS A 2 15.40 3.81 4.78
CA CYS A 2 15.45 2.41 5.24
C CYS A 2 14.66 2.02 6.52
N PHE A 3 14.28 2.95 7.41
CA PHE A 3 13.62 2.58 8.67
C PHE A 3 12.18 2.10 8.50
N LEU A 4 11.38 2.82 7.70
CA LEU A 4 9.98 2.45 7.47
C LEU A 4 9.88 1.20 6.59
N GLU A 5 10.72 1.12 5.55
CA GLU A 5 10.82 -0.03 4.65
C GLU A 5 11.06 -1.35 5.41
N SER A 6 11.90 -1.35 6.46
CA SER A 6 12.20 -2.54 7.25
C SER A 6 11.16 -2.89 8.32
N HIS A 7 10.16 -2.03 8.56
CA HIS A 7 9.15 -2.19 9.60
C HIS A 7 7.71 -2.14 9.06
N LEU A 8 7.52 -2.34 7.75
CA LEU A 8 6.19 -2.44 7.16
C LEU A 8 5.43 -3.65 7.72
N SER A 9 4.17 -3.42 8.04
CA SER A 9 3.21 -4.41 8.51
C SER A 9 1.84 -4.13 7.90
N MET A 10 0.94 -5.11 7.96
CA MET A 10 -0.45 -4.95 7.53
C MET A 10 -1.16 -3.78 8.25
N SER A 11 -0.78 -3.52 9.51
CA SER A 11 -1.35 -2.46 10.33
C SER A 11 -0.86 -1.05 9.97
N ASN A 12 0.35 -0.91 9.42
CA ASN A 12 0.95 0.41 9.18
C ASN A 12 1.15 0.73 7.69
N VAL A 13 1.02 -0.24 6.79
CA VAL A 13 1.34 -0.02 5.37
C VAL A 13 0.40 0.99 4.70
N CYS A 14 -0.86 1.09 5.12
CA CYS A 14 -1.78 2.13 4.65
C CYS A 14 -1.33 3.54 5.04
N GLU A 15 -0.86 3.72 6.28
CA GLU A 15 -0.34 5.00 6.76
C GLU A 15 1.00 5.35 6.10
N ALA A 16 1.90 4.35 5.97
CA ALA A 16 3.17 4.51 5.28
C ALA A 16 2.98 4.90 3.80
N LEU A 17 2.00 4.30 3.12
CA LEU A 17 1.66 4.63 1.74
C LEU A 17 1.11 6.07 1.61
N LEU A 18 0.31 6.50 2.58
CA LEU A 18 -0.20 7.87 2.68
C LEU A 18 0.93 8.88 2.88
N LEU A 19 1.86 8.60 3.78
CA LEU A 19 3.05 9.42 4.02
C LEU A 19 3.93 9.49 2.77
N ALA A 20 4.14 8.36 2.09
CA ALA A 20 4.91 8.30 0.86
C ALA A 20 4.29 9.16 -0.24
N ASP A 21 2.97 9.10 -0.40
CA ASP A 21 2.23 9.91 -1.38
C ASP A 21 2.31 11.42 -1.04
N LEU A 22 2.08 11.77 0.23
CA LEU A 22 2.13 13.16 0.70
C LEU A 22 3.52 13.80 0.51
N HIS A 23 4.57 13.04 0.76
CA HIS A 23 5.95 13.51 0.67
C HIS A 23 6.60 13.25 -0.69
N GLN A 24 5.88 12.63 -1.62
CA GLN A 24 6.42 12.20 -2.93
C GLN A 24 7.68 11.32 -2.77
N ASP A 25 7.74 10.52 -1.70
CA ASP A 25 8.81 9.56 -1.46
C ASP A 25 8.53 8.30 -2.27
N GLU A 26 9.02 8.27 -3.52
CA GLU A 26 8.78 7.16 -4.44
C GLU A 26 9.46 5.85 -4.01
N ASP A 27 10.54 5.92 -3.24
CA ASP A 27 11.21 4.73 -2.70
C ASP A 27 10.31 4.06 -1.66
N LEU A 28 9.79 4.84 -0.71
CA LEU A 28 8.84 4.35 0.29
C LEU A 28 7.53 3.90 -0.37
N LYS A 29 7.04 4.64 -1.37
CA LYS A 29 5.81 4.27 -2.11
C LYS A 29 6.02 2.95 -2.85
N SER A 30 7.22 2.69 -3.37
CA SER A 30 7.57 1.40 -3.99
C SER A 30 7.66 0.27 -2.96
N ALA A 31 8.31 0.50 -1.81
CA ALA A 31 8.38 -0.51 -0.75
C ALA A 31 7.00 -0.89 -0.20
N CYS A 32 6.12 0.10 0.03
CA CYS A 32 4.73 -0.15 0.45
C CYS A 32 3.96 -0.93 -0.61
N ARG A 33 4.18 -0.60 -1.89
CA ARG A 33 3.60 -1.36 -3.01
C ARG A 33 4.05 -2.80 -2.99
N ASP A 34 5.35 -3.03 -2.97
CA ASP A 34 5.92 -4.37 -3.01
C ASP A 34 5.45 -5.21 -1.81
N PHE A 35 5.32 -4.60 -0.63
CA PHE A 35 4.73 -5.23 0.54
C PHE A 35 3.26 -5.64 0.31
N VAL A 36 2.41 -4.70 -0.14
CA VAL A 36 0.98 -4.97 -0.38
C VAL A 36 0.77 -5.99 -1.50
N LEU A 37 1.67 -6.05 -2.48
CA LEU A 37 1.54 -6.87 -3.68
C LEU A 37 2.16 -8.29 -3.52
N GLN A 38 2.82 -8.58 -2.39
CA GLN A 38 3.28 -9.92 -2.05
C GLN A 38 2.12 -10.91 -1.77
N GLN A 39 2.44 -12.18 -1.46
CA GLN A 39 1.51 -13.34 -1.46
C GLN A 39 0.15 -13.10 -0.78
N ASP A 40 0.08 -12.22 0.22
CA ASP A 40 -1.12 -11.95 1.03
C ASP A 40 -1.89 -10.69 0.60
N ALA A 41 -1.71 -10.21 -0.63
CA ALA A 41 -2.45 -9.07 -1.18
C ALA A 41 -3.98 -9.21 -1.04
N ALA A 42 -4.50 -10.43 -1.18
CA ALA A 42 -5.93 -10.71 -1.01
C ALA A 42 -6.40 -10.52 0.44
N GLU A 43 -5.58 -10.94 1.42
CA GLU A 43 -5.83 -10.71 2.83
C GLU A 43 -5.80 -9.21 3.13
N MET A 44 -4.79 -8.51 2.60
CA MET A 44 -4.66 -7.05 2.75
C MET A 44 -5.88 -6.33 2.21
N PHE A 45 -6.32 -6.63 0.98
CA PHE A 45 -7.48 -5.97 0.41
C PHE A 45 -8.81 -6.33 1.08
N SER A 46 -8.85 -7.41 1.85
CA SER A 46 -10.01 -7.82 2.64
C SER A 46 -10.07 -7.20 4.03
N SER A 47 -8.95 -6.65 4.52
CA SER A 47 -8.80 -6.11 5.87
C SER A 47 -9.66 -4.87 6.13
N GLU A 48 -9.93 -4.59 7.40
CA GLU A 48 -10.67 -3.38 7.80
C GLU A 48 -9.83 -2.13 7.59
N GLU A 49 -8.51 -2.23 7.79
CA GLU A 49 -7.53 -1.20 7.52
C GLU A 49 -7.58 -0.76 6.04
N TRP A 50 -7.59 -1.72 5.10
CA TRP A 50 -7.65 -1.39 3.67
C TRP A 50 -9.00 -0.79 3.26
N LYS A 51 -10.11 -1.28 3.84
CA LYS A 51 -11.44 -0.71 3.61
C LYS A 51 -11.51 0.75 4.08
N THR A 52 -11.02 1.01 5.29
CA THR A 52 -10.97 2.37 5.87
C THR A 52 -10.07 3.29 5.06
N PHE A 53 -8.91 2.78 4.65
CA PHE A 53 -7.99 3.48 3.76
C PHE A 53 -8.64 3.81 2.41
N THR A 54 -9.40 2.89 1.82
CA THR A 54 -10.09 3.08 0.53
C THR A 54 -11.18 4.15 0.62
N VAL A 55 -11.93 4.20 1.72
CA VAL A 55 -12.95 5.26 1.93
C VAL A 55 -12.28 6.63 2.05
N SER A 56 -11.14 6.70 2.74
CA SER A 56 -10.44 7.97 2.99
C SER A 56 -9.60 8.43 1.79
N ASN A 57 -9.04 7.50 1.02
CA ASN A 57 -8.08 7.75 -0.05
C ASN A 57 -8.42 6.93 -1.32
N PRO A 58 -9.60 7.17 -1.94
CA PRO A 58 -10.12 6.30 -3.00
C PRO A 58 -9.25 6.29 -4.27
N VAL A 59 -8.57 7.39 -4.59
CA VAL A 59 -7.68 7.46 -5.76
C VAL A 59 -6.44 6.59 -5.54
N LEU A 60 -5.80 6.75 -4.38
CA LEU A 60 -4.57 6.03 -4.05
C LEU A 60 -4.84 4.52 -3.90
N SER A 61 -5.98 4.12 -3.32
CA SER A 61 -6.38 2.71 -3.27
C SER A 61 -6.69 2.14 -4.65
N ALA A 62 -7.33 2.90 -5.54
CA ALA A 62 -7.61 2.47 -6.91
C ALA A 62 -6.32 2.26 -7.72
N GLU A 63 -5.33 3.14 -7.58
CA GLU A 63 -4.00 2.99 -8.21
C GLU A 63 -3.31 1.69 -7.78
N MET A 64 -3.38 1.36 -6.49
CA MET A 64 -2.83 0.14 -5.93
C MET A 64 -3.50 -1.11 -6.49
N LEU A 65 -4.83 -1.12 -6.51
CA LEU A 65 -5.61 -2.22 -7.09
C LEU A 65 -5.32 -2.38 -8.59
N GLN A 66 -5.25 -1.27 -9.33
CA GLN A 66 -4.93 -1.30 -10.76
C GLN A 66 -3.55 -1.93 -11.00
N LYS A 67 -2.53 -1.51 -10.24
CA LYS A 67 -1.17 -2.09 -10.33
C LYS A 67 -1.17 -3.59 -10.00
N TYR A 68 -1.89 -4.02 -8.96
CA TYR A 68 -2.04 -5.42 -8.62
C TYR A 68 -2.60 -6.27 -9.77
N PHE A 69 -3.68 -5.81 -10.40
CA PHE A 69 -4.28 -6.52 -11.53
C PHE A 69 -3.40 -6.51 -12.79
N LEU A 70 -2.59 -5.46 -12.99
CA LEU A 70 -1.62 -5.41 -14.08
C LEU A 70 -0.46 -6.40 -13.87
N MET A 71 -0.01 -6.60 -12.62
CA MET A 71 1.05 -7.56 -12.30
C MET A 71 0.64 -9.02 -12.39
N LYS A 72 -0.65 -9.33 -12.27
CA LYS A 72 -1.19 -10.70 -12.42
C LYS A 72 -1.45 -11.12 -13.87
N LYS A 73 -1.15 -10.26 -14.85
CA LYS A 73 -1.37 -10.49 -16.27
C LYS A 73 -0.10 -10.97 -16.96
#